data_AF-E1QUZ3-F1
#
_entry.id   AF-E1QUZ3-F1
#
_cell.length_a   1.000
_cell.length_b   1.000
_cell.length_c   1.000
_cell.angle_alpha   90.00
_cell.angle_beta   90.00
_cell.angle_gamma   90.00
#
_symmetry.space_group_name_H-M   'P 1'
#
loop_
_entity.id
_entity.type
_entity.pdbx_description
1 polymer ?
#
loop_
_entity_poly.entity_id
_entity_poly.type
_entity_poly.pdbx_seq_one_letter_code
_entity_poly.pdbx_strand_id
1 'polypeptide(L)'
;MDVLACPYDKTFPLTLIVLKEREYPERKYEWNKRPFCEEYCALKNVFIKNYPNPQELPCDECIKKEVVDGILYCPKCGRWYPIKDEIPILLPDELRNKEEDKAFLDRVKDQLVKVSPELGNKILKEGKPVNLSS
;
A
#
# COMPACT_ATOMS: atom_id res chain seq x y z
N MET A 1 -6.19 -1.32 -5.56
CA MET A 1 -5.47 -0.09 -5.15
C MET A 1 -5.33 0.89 -6.31
N ASP A 2 -6.46 1.35 -6.87
CA ASP A 2 -6.46 2.06 -8.17
C ASP A 2 -6.52 3.58 -8.03
N VAL A 3 -7.08 4.12 -6.93
CA VAL A 3 -7.27 5.58 -6.73
C VAL A 3 -6.97 6.02 -5.30
N LEU A 4 -6.23 5.21 -4.54
CA LEU A 4 -5.89 5.52 -3.14
C LEU A 4 -4.83 6.61 -3.07
N ALA A 5 -5.27 7.82 -2.77
CA ALA A 5 -4.44 9.00 -2.62
C ALA A 5 -4.20 9.36 -1.15
N CYS A 6 -3.13 10.12 -0.90
CA CYS A 6 -2.86 10.70 0.41
C CYS A 6 -4.02 11.62 0.87
N PRO A 7 -4.63 11.39 2.05
CA PRO A 7 -5.69 12.25 2.57
C PRO A 7 -5.29 13.73 2.71
N TYR A 8 -4.01 13.99 3.01
CA TYR A 8 -3.48 15.33 3.30
C TYR A 8 -3.16 16.18 2.06
N ASP A 9 -2.42 15.61 1.11
CA ASP A 9 -1.83 16.39 0.00
C ASP A 9 -2.28 15.90 -1.37
N LYS A 10 -3.21 14.93 -1.40
CA LYS A 10 -3.80 14.30 -2.58
C LYS A 10 -2.77 13.64 -3.50
N THR A 11 -1.55 13.38 -3.02
CA THR A 11 -0.53 12.66 -3.77
C THR A 11 -1.02 11.27 -4.13
N PHE A 12 -0.84 10.92 -5.40
CA PHE A 12 -1.17 9.65 -5.98
C PHE A 12 -0.15 9.32 -7.09
N PRO A 13 0.36 8.08 -7.18
CA PRO A 13 0.08 6.95 -6.30
C PRO A 13 0.80 7.05 -4.94
N LEU A 14 0.25 6.38 -3.93
CA LEU A 14 0.99 6.04 -2.71
C LEU A 14 1.91 4.84 -2.99
N THR A 15 3.10 4.82 -2.39
CA THR A 15 4.02 3.68 -2.47
C THR A 15 3.51 2.57 -1.56
N LEU A 16 3.10 1.44 -2.15
CA LEU A 16 2.70 0.24 -1.41
C LEU A 16 3.92 -0.60 -1.04
N ILE A 17 4.03 -0.96 0.23
CA ILE A 17 4.94 -1.98 0.75
C ILE A 17 4.09 -3.13 1.27
N VAL A 18 4.16 -4.28 0.60
CA VAL A 18 3.45 -5.50 1.01
C VAL A 18 4.31 -6.22 2.04
N LEU A 19 3.79 -6.37 3.26
CA LEU A 19 4.47 -7.10 4.32
C LEU A 19 3.94 -8.53 4.38
N LYS A 20 2.62 -8.71 4.34
CA LYS A 20 1.99 -10.02 4.33
C LYS A 20 0.92 -10.05 3.25
N GLU A 21 0.97 -11.08 2.41
CA GLU A 21 -0.01 -11.35 1.36
C GLU A 21 -0.69 -12.68 1.65
N ARG A 22 -1.97 -12.79 1.28
CA ARG A 22 -2.70 -14.05 1.22
C ARG A 22 -3.18 -14.25 -0.22
N GLU A 23 -3.11 -15.49 -0.68
CA GLU A 23 -3.63 -15.87 -1.98
C GLU A 23 -4.97 -16.61 -1.82
N TYR A 24 -5.90 -16.31 -2.71
CA TYR A 24 -7.22 -16.91 -2.85
C TYR A 24 -7.36 -17.46 -4.28
N PRO A 25 -6.80 -18.66 -4.56
CA PRO A 25 -6.72 -19.23 -5.91
C PRO A 25 -8.08 -19.41 -6.60
N GLU A 26 -9.14 -19.53 -5.82
CA GLU A 26 -10.52 -19.72 -6.25
C GLU A 26 -11.18 -18.45 -6.82
N ARG A 27 -10.63 -17.26 -6.54
CA ARG A 27 -11.15 -15.98 -7.08
C ARG A 27 -11.02 -15.95 -8.60
N LYS A 28 -12.09 -15.55 -9.28
CA LYS A 28 -12.17 -15.43 -10.74
C LYS A 28 -12.44 -13.99 -11.16
N TYR A 29 -11.89 -13.62 -12.31
CA TYR A 29 -12.09 -12.29 -12.87
C TYR A 29 -13.44 -12.25 -13.57
N GLU A 30 -14.43 -11.66 -12.90
CA GLU A 30 -15.83 -11.66 -13.38
C GLU A 30 -16.27 -10.30 -13.94
N TRP A 31 -15.39 -9.31 -13.95
CA TRP A 31 -15.70 -7.99 -14.49
C TRP A 31 -15.79 -8.00 -16.01
N ASN A 32 -16.75 -7.24 -16.54
CA ASN A 32 -17.00 -7.07 -17.97
C ASN A 32 -15.98 -6.18 -18.70
N LYS A 33 -15.12 -5.47 -17.96
CA LYS A 33 -14.05 -4.63 -18.50
C LYS A 33 -12.69 -5.16 -18.07
N ARG A 34 -11.67 -5.03 -18.92
CA ARG A 34 -10.27 -5.30 -18.57
C ARG A 34 -9.38 -4.14 -19.05
N PRO A 35 -8.51 -3.58 -18.20
CA PRO A 35 -8.40 -3.84 -16.74
C PRO A 35 -9.63 -3.30 -15.97
N PHE A 36 -9.85 -3.80 -14.75
CA PHE A 36 -10.86 -3.23 -13.84
C PHE A 36 -10.42 -1.86 -13.34
N CYS A 37 -9.13 -1.75 -12.98
CA CYS A 37 -8.45 -0.51 -12.64
C CYS A 37 -8.58 0.51 -13.78
N GLU A 38 -8.91 1.75 -13.44
CA GLU A 38 -9.12 2.87 -14.35
C GLU A 38 -7.86 3.75 -14.44
N GLU A 39 -7.15 3.96 -13.33
CA GLU A 39 -6.07 4.94 -13.24
C GLU A 39 -4.69 4.31 -13.06
N TYR A 40 -4.54 3.33 -12.16
CA TYR A 40 -3.26 2.77 -11.76
C TYR A 40 -3.31 1.28 -11.41
N CYS A 41 -2.42 0.51 -12.02
CA CYS A 41 -2.18 -0.87 -11.67
C CYS A 41 -1.10 -0.96 -10.59
N ALA A 42 -1.50 -1.17 -9.33
CA ALA A 42 -0.56 -1.35 -8.22
C ALA A 42 0.32 -2.61 -8.36
N LEU A 43 -0.19 -3.69 -8.96
CA LEU A 43 0.58 -4.92 -9.17
C LEU A 43 1.76 -4.71 -10.13
N LYS A 44 1.58 -3.88 -11.17
CA LYS A 44 2.64 -3.56 -12.16
C LYS A 44 3.30 -2.21 -11.90
N ASN A 45 2.87 -1.49 -10.85
CA ASN A 45 3.37 -0.18 -10.46
C ASN A 45 3.34 0.85 -11.62
N VAL A 46 2.24 0.91 -12.37
CA VAL A 46 2.12 1.70 -13.62
C VAL A 46 0.75 2.35 -13.77
N PHE A 47 0.72 3.58 -14.30
CA PHE A 47 -0.53 4.20 -14.73
C PHE A 47 -1.11 3.47 -15.93
N ILE A 48 -2.42 3.18 -15.93
CA ILE A 48 -3.07 2.37 -16.97
C ILE A 48 -2.84 2.97 -18.36
N LYS A 49 -2.98 4.29 -18.49
CA LYS A 49 -2.73 5.04 -19.74
C LYS A 49 -1.28 4.93 -20.27
N ASN A 50 -0.32 4.58 -19.43
CA ASN A 50 1.09 4.45 -19.78
C ASN A 50 1.47 3.00 -20.10
N TYR A 51 0.54 2.04 -19.97
CA TYR A 51 0.80 0.65 -20.27
C TYR A 51 0.52 0.38 -21.76
N PRO A 52 1.45 -0.22 -22.54
CA PRO A 52 1.31 -0.35 -23.99
C PRO A 52 0.03 -1.07 -24.44
N ASN A 53 -0.38 -2.12 -23.71
CA ASN A 53 -1.61 -2.86 -23.97
C ASN A 53 -2.35 -3.16 -22.65
N PRO A 54 -3.24 -2.26 -22.17
CA PRO A 54 -3.89 -2.41 -20.87
C PRO A 54 -4.64 -3.73 -20.69
N GLN A 55 -5.14 -4.33 -21.79
CA GLN A 55 -5.84 -5.61 -21.78
C GLN A 55 -4.95 -6.79 -21.39
N GLU A 56 -3.62 -6.65 -21.48
CA GLU A 56 -2.64 -7.68 -21.08
C GLU A 56 -2.21 -7.59 -19.62
N LEU A 57 -2.75 -6.64 -18.84
CA LEU A 57 -2.49 -6.60 -17.41
C LEU A 57 -2.98 -7.91 -16.76
N PRO A 58 -2.19 -8.52 -15.85
CA PRO A 58 -2.51 -9.83 -15.26
C PRO A 58 -3.55 -9.67 -14.14
N CYS A 59 -4.73 -9.17 -14.50
CA CYS A 59 -5.81 -8.94 -13.55
C CYS A 59 -6.31 -10.24 -12.92
N ASP A 60 -6.24 -11.37 -13.61
CA ASP A 60 -6.61 -12.69 -13.08
C ASP A 60 -5.70 -13.14 -11.92
N GLU A 61 -4.41 -12.79 -11.98
CA GLU A 61 -3.47 -13.05 -10.89
C GLU A 61 -3.64 -12.02 -9.78
N CYS A 62 -3.85 -10.74 -10.16
CA CYS A 62 -4.00 -9.63 -9.22
C CYS A 62 -5.13 -9.85 -8.22
N ILE A 63 -6.31 -10.28 -8.69
CA ILE A 63 -7.50 -10.42 -7.84
C ILE A 63 -7.40 -11.54 -6.81
N LYS A 64 -6.49 -12.50 -7.04
CA LYS A 64 -6.23 -13.62 -6.14
C LYS A 64 -5.37 -13.20 -4.96
N LYS A 65 -4.69 -12.06 -5.04
CA LYS A 65 -3.77 -11.57 -4.02
C LYS A 65 -4.44 -10.53 -3.14
N GLU A 66 -4.37 -10.74 -1.84
CA GLU A 66 -4.88 -9.83 -0.83
C GLU A 66 -3.74 -9.38 0.08
N VAL A 67 -3.58 -8.07 0.27
CA VAL A 67 -2.56 -7.51 1.17
C VAL A 67 -3.12 -7.54 2.59
N VAL A 68 -2.69 -8.52 3.39
CA VAL A 68 -3.13 -8.69 4.78
C VAL A 68 -2.52 -7.63 5.70
N ASP A 69 -1.20 -7.48 5.63
CA ASP A 69 -0.46 -6.43 6.34
C ASP A 69 0.44 -5.69 5.34
N GLY A 70 0.51 -4.38 5.48
CA GLY A 70 1.28 -3.54 4.57
C GLY A 70 1.40 -2.10 5.03
N ILE A 71 2.13 -1.31 4.27
CA ILE A 71 2.25 0.13 4.49
C ILE A 71 2.03 0.86 3.18
N LEU A 72 1.24 1.93 3.23
CA LEU A 72 1.13 2.92 2.16
C LEU A 72 1.93 4.15 2.54
N TYR A 73 2.95 4.49 1.76
CA TYR A 73 3.80 5.64 2.01
C TYR A 73 3.53 6.76 1.00
N CYS A 74 3.36 7.99 1.49
CA CYS A 74 3.27 9.17 0.65
C CYS A 74 4.68 9.72 0.40
N PRO A 75 5.18 9.71 -0.86
CA PRO A 75 6.51 10.21 -1.17
C PRO A 75 6.63 11.74 -1.01
N LYS A 76 5.50 12.47 -0.99
CA LYS A 76 5.48 13.94 -0.91
C LYS A 76 5.58 14.45 0.53
N CYS A 77 4.66 14.05 1.41
CA CYS A 77 4.66 14.55 2.80
C CYS A 77 5.35 13.64 3.82
N GLY A 78 5.75 12.42 3.43
CA GLY A 78 6.42 11.45 4.29
C GLY A 78 5.51 10.71 5.26
N ARG A 79 4.18 10.83 5.10
CA ARG A 79 3.22 10.07 5.89
C ARG A 79 3.14 8.62 5.43
N TRP A 80 2.99 7.71 6.38
CA TRP A 80 2.70 6.32 6.10
C TRP A 80 1.33 5.94 6.68
N TYR A 81 0.63 4.99 6.07
CA TYR A 81 -0.67 4.49 6.52
C TYR A 81 -0.61 2.97 6.62
N PRO A 82 -1.01 2.36 7.75
CA PRO A 82 -1.00 0.92 7.87
C PRO A 82 -2.12 0.27 7.05
N ILE A 83 -1.84 -0.90 6.51
CA ILE A 83 -2.84 -1.90 6.16
C ILE A 83 -2.78 -2.95 7.28
N LYS A 84 -3.89 -3.13 8.00
CA LYS A 84 -4.03 -4.11 9.10
C LYS A 84 -5.21 -5.02 8.77
N ASP A 85 -5.00 -6.33 8.81
CA ASP A 85 -6.03 -7.33 8.57
C ASP A 85 -6.85 -7.03 7.30
N GLU A 86 -6.13 -6.76 6.19
CA GLU A 86 -6.70 -6.47 4.86
C GLU A 86 -7.36 -5.07 4.73
N ILE A 87 -7.39 -4.27 5.80
CA ILE A 87 -8.01 -2.94 5.83
C ILE A 87 -6.95 -1.82 5.78
N PRO A 88 -6.91 -1.00 4.71
CA PRO A 88 -6.11 0.22 4.67
C PRO A 88 -6.69 1.32 5.58
N ILE A 89 -5.90 1.82 6.52
CA ILE A 89 -6.33 2.84 7.49
C ILE A 89 -5.77 4.20 7.09
N LEU A 90 -6.49 4.89 6.21
CA LEU A 90 -6.15 6.24 5.72
C LEU A 90 -6.79 7.33 6.58
N LEU A 91 -6.62 7.21 7.90
CA LEU A 91 -7.11 8.22 8.84
C LEU A 91 -6.16 9.43 8.91
N PRO A 92 -6.68 10.65 9.08
CA PRO A 92 -5.91 11.80 9.51
C PRO A 92 -5.14 11.51 10.81
N ASP A 93 -3.95 12.09 10.95
CA ASP A 93 -3.04 12.02 12.09
C ASP A 93 -3.76 12.26 13.43
N GLU A 94 -4.69 13.20 13.49
CA GLU A 94 -5.48 13.52 14.69
C GLU A 94 -6.46 12.43 15.11
N LEU A 95 -6.84 11.53 14.19
CA LEU A 95 -7.70 10.38 14.45
C LEU A 95 -6.90 9.07 14.63
N ARG A 96 -5.56 9.13 14.54
CA ARG A 96 -4.71 7.96 14.70
C ARG A 96 -4.31 7.76 16.16
N ASN A 97 -4.38 6.51 16.61
CA ASN A 97 -3.86 6.11 17.90
C ASN A 97 -2.34 5.89 17.80
N LYS A 98 -1.56 6.81 18.39
CA LYS A 98 -0.10 6.77 18.36
C LYS A 98 0.49 5.50 18.97
N GLU A 99 -0.13 4.96 20.01
CA GLU A 99 0.33 3.75 20.70
C GLU A 99 0.15 2.53 19.81
N GLU A 100 -1.01 2.41 19.14
CA GLU A 100 -1.27 1.34 18.16
C GLU A 100 -0.35 1.45 16.95
N ASP A 101 -0.10 2.66 16.44
CA ASP A 101 0.81 2.88 15.32
C ASP A 101 2.24 2.48 15.66
N LYS A 102 2.69 2.85 16.86
CA LYS A 102 4.02 2.47 17.35
C LYS A 102 4.12 0.96 17.52
N ALA A 103 3.12 0.33 18.14
CA ALA A 103 3.06 -1.12 18.30
C ALA A 103 3.05 -1.85 16.94
N PHE A 104 2.32 -1.32 15.95
CA PHE A 104 2.34 -1.85 14.59
C PHE A 104 3.74 -1.75 13.96
N LEU A 105 4.38 -0.58 14.00
CA LEU A 105 5.73 -0.40 13.48
C LEU A 105 6.73 -1.33 14.17
N ASP A 106 6.67 -1.44 15.50
CA ASP A 106 7.54 -2.33 16.27
C ASP A 106 7.35 -3.80 15.89
N ARG A 107 6.11 -4.23 15.64
CA ARG A 107 5.78 -5.58 15.17
C ARG A 107 6.33 -5.87 13.78
N VAL A 108 6.31 -4.89 12.87
CA VAL A 108 6.63 -5.12 11.45
C VAL A 108 8.03 -4.66 11.03
N LYS A 109 8.79 -3.96 11.89
CA LYS A 109 10.07 -3.31 11.54
C LYS A 109 11.06 -4.21 10.82
N ASP A 110 11.24 -5.45 11.28
CA ASP A 110 12.22 -6.37 10.70
C ASP A 110 11.82 -6.79 9.29
N GLN A 111 10.53 -7.06 9.10
CA GLN A 111 9.97 -7.39 7.79
C GLN A 111 9.95 -6.18 6.85
N LEU A 112 9.64 -5.00 7.38
CA LEU A 112 9.63 -3.74 6.64
C LEU A 112 11.01 -3.44 6.07
N VAL A 113 12.06 -3.53 6.89
CA VAL A 113 13.45 -3.33 6.45
C VAL A 113 13.90 -4.46 5.51
N LYS A 114 13.44 -5.70 5.70
CA LYS A 114 13.74 -6.81 4.79
C LYS A 114 13.15 -6.61 3.39
N VAL A 115 11.89 -6.18 3.30
CA VAL A 115 11.17 -6.03 2.02
C VAL A 115 11.55 -4.73 1.32
N SER A 116 11.76 -3.65 2.06
CA SER A 116 12.14 -2.35 1.52
C SER A 116 13.19 -1.70 2.41
N PRO A 117 14.48 -2.01 2.23
CA PRO A 117 15.54 -1.54 3.14
C PRO A 117 15.60 -0.02 3.26
N GLU A 118 15.65 0.70 2.13
CA GLU A 118 15.79 2.15 2.14
C GLU A 118 14.55 2.85 2.70
N LEU A 119 13.38 2.53 2.14
CA LEU A 119 12.13 3.18 2.53
C LEU A 119 11.65 2.73 3.92
N GLY A 120 11.87 1.47 4.26
CA GLY A 120 11.59 0.93 5.58
C GLY A 120 12.38 1.65 6.66
N ASN A 121 13.70 1.80 6.48
CA ASN A 121 14.52 2.60 7.39
C ASN A 121 14.06 4.06 7.49
N LYS A 122 13.68 4.68 6.36
CA LYS A 122 13.14 6.03 6.34
C LYS A 122 11.83 6.15 7.14
N ILE A 123 10.90 5.21 6.98
CA ILE A 123 9.64 5.19 7.73
C ILE A 123 9.90 5.04 9.22
N LEU A 124 10.80 4.13 9.60
CA LEU A 124 11.14 3.87 11.01
C LEU A 124 11.83 5.06 11.69
N LYS A 125 12.53 5.92 10.95
CA LYS A 125 13.26 7.07 11.52
C LYS A 125 12.53 8.40 11.38
N GLU A 126 11.83 8.61 10.26
CA GLU A 126 11.32 9.94 9.86
C GLU A 126 9.83 9.90 9.48
N GLY A 127 9.21 8.71 9.51
CA GLY A 127 7.81 8.52 9.13
C GLY A 127 6.88 9.42 9.94
N LYS A 128 5.89 9.99 9.24
CA LYS A 128 4.79 10.73 9.86
C LYS A 128 3.52 9.87 9.90
N PRO A 129 2.66 10.05 10.91
CA PRO A 129 2.81 10.92 12.07
C PRO A 129 3.65 10.30 13.21
N VAL A 130 3.92 9.00 13.13
CA VAL A 130 4.66 8.22 14.16
C VAL A 130 5.85 7.54 13.51
N ASN A 131 6.98 7.48 14.21
CA ASN A 131 8.14 6.69 13.86
C ASN A 131 8.77 6.10 15.15
N LEU A 132 9.83 5.32 15.00
CA LEU A 132 10.53 4.64 16.11
C LEU A 132 11.85 5.31 16.48
N SER A 133 12.18 6.47 15.91
CA SER A 133 13.30 7.26 16.42
C SER A 133 12.92 7.86 17.78
N SER A 134 13.82 7.69 18.75
CA SER A 134 13.68 8.26 20.10
C SER A 134 13.87 9.76 20.10
#